data_AF-A0A1V6F703-F1
#
_entry.id   AF-A0A1V6F703-F1
#
_cell.length_a   1.000
_cell.length_b   1.000
_cell.length_c   1.000
_cell.angle_alpha   90.00
_cell.angle_beta   90.00
_cell.angle_gamma   90.00
#
_symmetry.space_group_name_H-M   'P 1'
#
loop_
_entity.id
_entity.type
_entity.pdbx_description
1 polymer ?
#
loop_
_entity_poly.entity_id
_entity_poly.type
_entity_poly.pdbx_seq_one_letter_code
_entity_poly.pdbx_strand_id
1 'polypeptide(L)'
;MNSPKQHVTAILNDLANRIEVNAIAIIDRDKIVAWGKLRRAIKTKVDPQKLTIDVFADEKIAPHAQYVHEGRKAGKMPPIAPIEEWARKKRLLSHTAPGVKLSVHLNSRAKLSQKQQELADRYHSLAWAIARKMKYNELKPRRFLIEAILKSLKETSN
;
A
#
# COMPACT_ATOMS: atom_id res chain seq x y z
N MET A 1 -15.60 15.80 37.54
CA MET A 1 -14.15 16.04 37.27
C MET A 1 -13.62 14.84 36.52
N ASN A 2 -13.19 15.00 35.26
CA ASN A 2 -12.55 13.91 34.53
C ASN A 2 -11.22 13.57 35.21
N SER A 3 -10.92 12.29 35.38
CA SER A 3 -9.64 11.89 35.94
C SER A 3 -8.50 12.36 35.02
N PRO A 4 -7.31 12.69 35.54
CA PRO A 4 -6.15 13.05 34.72
C PRO A 4 -5.89 12.03 33.60
N LYS A 5 -6.13 10.74 33.91
CA LYS A 5 -6.02 9.63 32.95
C LYS A 5 -7.05 9.71 31.83
N GLN A 6 -8.30 10.08 32.12
CA GLN A 6 -9.34 10.31 31.10
C GLN A 6 -8.99 11.49 30.20
N HIS A 7 -8.43 12.56 30.77
CA HIS A 7 -8.01 13.73 30.00
C HIS A 7 -6.87 13.39 29.04
N VAL A 8 -5.83 12.71 29.51
CA VAL A 8 -4.72 12.25 28.64
C VAL A 8 -5.23 11.29 27.58
N THR A 9 -6.12 10.36 27.93
CA THR A 9 -6.71 9.42 26.94
C THR A 9 -7.48 10.16 25.85
N ALA A 10 -8.21 11.22 26.19
CA ALA A 10 -8.91 12.05 25.19
C ALA A 10 -7.93 12.74 24.22
N ILE A 11 -6.83 13.29 24.74
CA ILE A 11 -5.77 13.90 23.92
C ILE A 11 -5.13 12.85 23.00
N LEU A 12 -4.85 11.65 23.50
CA LEU A 12 -4.29 10.55 22.70
C LEU A 12 -5.25 10.11 21.59
N ASN A 13 -6.56 10.10 21.84
CA ASN A 13 -7.56 9.80 20.81
C ASN A 13 -7.61 10.89 19.72
N ASP A 14 -7.51 12.18 20.08
CA ASP A 14 -7.44 13.26 19.09
C ASP A 14 -6.16 13.14 18.24
N LEU A 15 -5.02 12.89 18.89
CA LEU A 15 -3.75 12.67 18.20
C LEU A 15 -3.81 11.47 17.26
N ALA A 16 -4.42 10.36 17.69
CA ALA A 16 -4.61 9.17 16.87
C ALA A 16 -5.42 9.47 15.59
N ASN A 17 -6.53 10.18 15.72
CA ASN A 17 -7.35 10.61 14.59
C ASN A 17 -6.56 11.50 13.62
N ARG A 18 -5.79 12.46 14.12
CA ARG A 18 -4.93 13.33 13.29
C ARG A 18 -3.88 12.55 12.54
N ILE A 19 -3.26 11.55 13.18
CA ILE A 19 -2.26 10.68 12.54
C ILE A 19 -2.88 9.93 11.35
N GLU A 20 -4.09 9.39 11.49
CA GLU A 20 -4.77 8.71 10.37
C GLU A 20 -5.04 9.66 9.21
N VAL A 21 -5.59 10.85 9.49
CA VAL A 21 -5.87 11.87 8.47
C VAL A 21 -4.60 12.31 7.74
N ASN A 22 -3.53 12.59 8.49
CA ASN A 22 -2.25 13.01 7.94
C ASN A 22 -1.58 11.89 7.13
N ALA A 23 -1.65 10.64 7.58
CA ALA A 23 -1.11 9.49 6.85
C ALA A 23 -1.81 9.29 5.51
N ILE A 24 -3.14 9.44 5.47
CA ILE A 24 -3.91 9.39 4.22
C ILE A 24 -3.49 10.54 3.29
N ALA A 25 -3.36 11.75 3.81
CA ALA A 25 -2.94 12.92 3.03
C ALA A 25 -1.55 12.74 2.39
N ILE A 26 -0.58 12.18 3.13
CA ILE A 26 0.77 11.90 2.63
C ILE A 26 0.74 10.85 1.53
N ILE A 27 -0.01 9.75 1.71
CA ILE A 27 -0.17 8.71 0.68
C ILE A 27 -0.74 9.30 -0.62
N ASP A 28 -1.69 10.23 -0.48
CA ASP A 28 -2.36 10.88 -1.60
C ASP A 28 -1.46 11.86 -2.34
N ARG A 29 -0.74 12.71 -1.60
CA ARG A 29 0.28 13.62 -2.13
C ARG A 29 1.33 12.86 -2.94
N ASP A 30 1.83 11.77 -2.39
CA ASP A 30 3.00 11.06 -2.93
C ASP A 30 2.64 9.94 -3.92
N LYS A 31 1.35 9.70 -4.15
CA LYS A 31 0.80 8.68 -5.08
C LYS A 31 1.42 7.30 -4.86
N ILE A 32 1.56 6.90 -3.58
CA ILE A 32 2.42 5.79 -3.16
C ILE A 32 1.93 4.40 -3.66
N VAL A 33 0.63 4.17 -3.84
CA VAL A 33 0.09 2.87 -4.33
C VAL A 33 -1.26 2.97 -5.04
N ALA A 34 -1.66 1.87 -5.70
CA ALA A 34 -2.97 1.72 -6.33
C ALA A 34 -4.11 1.92 -5.31
N TRP A 35 -4.91 2.94 -5.59
CA TRP A 35 -5.84 3.60 -4.67
C TRP A 35 -6.81 2.69 -3.89
N GLY A 36 -7.08 3.08 -2.65
CA GLY A 36 -8.20 2.60 -1.82
C GLY A 36 -7.88 1.54 -0.75
N LYS A 37 -6.96 0.59 -1.00
CA LYS A 37 -6.61 -0.43 0.01
C LYS A 37 -5.69 0.13 1.10
N LEU A 38 -4.60 0.81 0.73
CA LEU A 38 -3.65 1.34 1.71
C LEU A 38 -4.29 2.41 2.62
N ARG A 39 -5.15 3.28 2.08
CA ARG A 39 -5.90 4.28 2.86
C ARG A 39 -6.74 3.64 3.97
N ARG A 40 -7.47 2.56 3.64
CA ARG A 40 -8.32 1.83 4.58
C ARG A 40 -7.54 0.98 5.57
N ALA A 41 -6.31 0.63 5.23
CA ALA A 41 -5.44 -0.20 6.05
C ALA A 41 -4.80 0.60 7.19
N ILE A 42 -4.61 1.91 7.07
CA ILE A 42 -4.05 2.71 8.16
C ILE A 42 -5.03 2.69 9.33
N LYS A 43 -4.52 2.30 10.50
CA LYS A 43 -5.25 2.23 11.75
C LYS A 43 -4.40 2.73 12.88
N THR A 44 -5.07 3.34 13.84
CA THR A 44 -4.51 3.73 15.12
C THR A 44 -5.26 3.05 16.26
N LYS A 45 -4.53 2.67 17.30
CA LYS A 45 -5.12 2.08 18.51
C LYS A 45 -4.51 2.76 19.73
N VAL A 46 -5.36 3.36 20.55
CA VAL A 46 -4.95 3.93 21.83
C VAL A 46 -5.06 2.85 22.90
N ASP A 47 -4.00 2.65 23.68
CA ASP A 47 -4.01 1.84 24.90
C ASP A 47 -4.17 2.80 26.10
N PRO A 48 -5.36 2.88 26.74
CA PRO A 48 -5.59 3.77 27.87
C PRO A 48 -4.86 3.35 29.15
N GLN A 49 -4.42 2.09 29.24
CA GLN A 49 -3.69 1.59 30.40
C GLN A 49 -2.22 2.00 30.33
N LYS A 50 -1.61 1.88 29.15
CA LYS A 50 -0.20 2.21 28.88
C LYS A 50 0.02 3.64 28.41
N LEU A 51 -1.04 4.36 28.05
CA LEU A 51 -1.00 5.71 27.47
C LEU A 51 -0.17 5.76 26.17
N THR A 52 -0.32 4.74 25.34
CA THR A 52 0.40 4.59 24.07
C THR A 52 -0.55 4.62 22.87
N ILE A 53 -0.03 5.02 21.71
CA ILE A 53 -0.73 4.96 20.42
C ILE A 53 0.06 4.01 19.52
N ASP A 54 -0.59 2.92 19.10
CA ASP A 54 -0.06 2.04 18.07
C ASP A 54 -0.56 2.53 16.71
N VAL A 55 0.37 2.77 15.78
CA VAL A 55 0.07 3.19 14.41
C VAL A 55 0.55 2.11 13.46
N PHE A 56 -0.37 1.51 12.70
CA PHE A 56 -0.04 0.39 11.82
C PHE A 56 -0.89 0.39 10.55
N ALA A 57 -0.43 -0.38 9.56
CA ALA A 57 -1.23 -0.69 8.39
C ALA A 57 -1.72 -2.15 8.50
N ASP A 58 -3.03 -2.35 8.48
CA ASP A 58 -3.65 -3.67 8.56
C ASP A 58 -3.22 -4.53 7.35
N GLU A 59 -2.43 -5.56 7.65
CA GLU A 59 -1.90 -6.52 6.67
C GLU A 59 -3.01 -7.27 5.93
N LYS A 60 -4.19 -7.49 6.55
CA LYS A 60 -5.32 -8.14 5.87
C LYS A 60 -5.91 -7.26 4.76
N ILE A 61 -5.84 -5.93 4.92
CA ILE A 61 -6.37 -4.96 3.97
C ILE A 61 -5.29 -4.59 2.92
N ALA A 62 -4.05 -4.37 3.37
CA ALA A 62 -2.93 -4.02 2.51
C ALA A 62 -1.66 -4.83 2.89
N PRO A 63 -1.54 -6.08 2.41
CA PRO A 63 -0.38 -6.95 2.70
C PRO A 63 0.98 -6.38 2.23
N HIS A 64 0.93 -5.41 1.32
CA HIS A 64 2.12 -4.76 0.75
C HIS A 64 2.53 -3.49 1.50
N ALA A 65 1.75 -3.03 2.49
CA ALA A 65 1.96 -1.77 3.17
C ALA A 65 3.32 -1.68 3.87
N GLN A 66 3.75 -2.78 4.51
CA GLN A 66 5.05 -2.86 5.17
C GLN A 66 6.20 -2.67 4.18
N TYR A 67 6.17 -3.35 3.02
CA TYR A 67 7.22 -3.20 1.99
C TYR A 67 7.27 -1.80 1.38
N VAL A 68 6.15 -1.08 1.40
CA VAL A 68 6.12 0.32 0.97
C VAL A 68 6.70 1.24 2.04
N HIS A 69 6.37 0.99 3.31
CA HIS A 69 6.80 1.80 4.44
C HIS A 69 8.30 1.64 4.73
N GLU A 70 8.74 0.39 4.86
CA GLU A 70 10.10 0.00 5.21
C GLU A 70 11.00 -0.13 3.97
N GLY A 71 10.41 -0.11 2.78
CA GLY A 71 11.13 -0.38 1.54
C GLY A 71 11.43 -1.87 1.38
N ARG A 72 12.28 -2.18 0.40
CA ARG A 72 12.71 -3.55 0.14
C ARG A 72 14.18 -3.57 -0.28
N LYS A 73 15.00 -4.26 0.50
CA LYS A 73 16.40 -4.54 0.15
C LYS A 73 16.49 -5.32 -1.17
N ALA A 74 17.50 -5.00 -1.97
CA ALA A 74 17.83 -5.74 -3.17
C ALA A 74 18.19 -7.21 -2.83
N GLY A 75 17.99 -8.12 -3.79
CA GLY A 75 18.50 -9.49 -3.71
C GLY A 75 17.45 -10.58 -3.93
N LYS A 76 16.36 -10.62 -3.14
CA LYS A 76 15.31 -11.63 -3.34
C LYS A 76 14.46 -11.26 -4.57
N MET A 77 13.89 -12.24 -5.26
CA MET A 77 12.91 -11.97 -6.33
C MET A 77 11.53 -11.70 -5.71
N PRO A 78 10.79 -10.65 -6.11
CA PRO A 78 9.41 -10.48 -5.66
C PRO A 78 8.48 -11.48 -6.38
N PRO A 79 7.30 -11.79 -5.82
CA PRO A 79 6.36 -12.71 -6.44
C PRO A 79 5.82 -12.12 -7.75
N ILE A 80 5.90 -12.88 -8.84
CA ILE A 80 5.56 -12.42 -10.19
C ILE A 80 4.03 -12.30 -10.37
N ALA A 81 3.27 -13.29 -9.90
CA ALA A 81 1.82 -13.32 -10.09
C ALA A 81 1.08 -12.07 -9.54
N PRO A 82 1.38 -11.55 -8.33
CA PRO A 82 0.81 -10.29 -7.86
C PRO A 82 1.19 -9.06 -8.72
N ILE A 83 2.41 -9.02 -9.24
CA ILE A 83 2.87 -7.94 -10.12
C ILE A 83 2.12 -7.98 -11.46
N GLU A 84 1.94 -9.18 -11.99
CA GLU A 84 1.20 -9.43 -13.22
C GLU A 84 -0.27 -9.02 -13.10
N GLU A 85 -0.92 -9.42 -12.00
CA GLU A 85 -2.30 -9.04 -11.70
C GLU A 85 -2.45 -7.52 -11.56
N TRP A 86 -1.52 -6.87 -10.86
CA TRP A 86 -1.46 -5.41 -10.75
C TRP A 86 -1.28 -4.74 -12.12
N ALA A 87 -0.38 -5.26 -12.97
CA ALA A 87 -0.14 -4.73 -14.30
C ALA A 87 -1.38 -4.82 -15.19
N ARG A 88 -2.12 -5.95 -15.12
CA ARG A 88 -3.43 -6.11 -15.79
C ARG A 88 -4.46 -5.13 -15.25
N LYS A 89 -4.58 -4.99 -13.93
CA LYS A 89 -5.50 -4.04 -13.29
C LYS A 89 -5.22 -2.59 -13.72
N LYS A 90 -3.94 -2.24 -13.89
CA LYS A 90 -3.51 -0.92 -14.38
C LYS A 90 -3.57 -0.77 -15.90
N ARG A 91 -3.93 -1.84 -16.63
CA ARG A 91 -4.06 -1.83 -18.09
C ARG A 91 -2.80 -1.31 -18.80
N LEU A 92 -1.61 -1.64 -18.28
CA LEU A 92 -0.34 -1.09 -18.77
C LEU A 92 -0.05 -1.43 -20.24
N LEU A 93 -0.69 -2.48 -20.78
CA LEU A 93 -0.51 -2.94 -22.17
C LEU A 93 -1.80 -2.82 -23.00
N SER A 94 -2.82 -2.07 -22.56
CA SER A 94 -4.09 -1.93 -23.28
C SER A 94 -3.94 -1.38 -24.71
N HIS A 95 -2.95 -0.52 -24.93
CA HIS A 95 -2.66 0.05 -26.25
C HIS A 95 -2.11 -0.99 -27.24
N THR A 96 -1.53 -2.09 -26.74
CA THR A 96 -0.85 -3.09 -27.59
C THR A 96 -1.79 -4.13 -28.18
N ALA A 97 -3.03 -4.19 -27.69
CA ALA A 97 -4.06 -5.13 -28.14
C ALA A 97 -5.45 -4.46 -28.05
N PRO A 98 -5.73 -3.44 -28.89
CA PRO A 98 -7.00 -2.72 -28.87
C PRO A 98 -8.18 -3.68 -29.11
N GLY A 99 -9.22 -3.54 -28.29
CA GLY A 99 -10.43 -4.38 -28.37
C GLY A 99 -10.31 -5.75 -27.68
N VAL A 100 -9.12 -6.18 -27.25
CA VAL A 100 -8.94 -7.46 -26.54
C VAL A 100 -9.20 -7.27 -25.04
N LYS A 101 -10.26 -7.90 -24.53
CA LYS A 101 -10.59 -7.89 -23.10
C LYS A 101 -9.94 -9.09 -22.41
N LEU A 102 -9.07 -8.81 -21.43
CA LEU A 102 -8.44 -9.81 -20.57
C LEU A 102 -8.88 -9.55 -19.12
N SER A 103 -9.26 -10.60 -18.39
CA SER A 103 -9.62 -10.47 -16.99
C SER A 103 -8.40 -10.15 -16.13
N VAL A 104 -8.61 -9.42 -15.03
CA VAL A 104 -7.55 -9.12 -14.05
C VAL A 104 -7.04 -10.40 -13.41
N HIS A 105 -7.96 -11.30 -13.06
CA HIS A 105 -7.67 -12.65 -12.57
C HIS A 105 -7.82 -13.64 -13.72
N LEU A 106 -6.71 -14.26 -14.13
CA LEU A 106 -6.74 -15.37 -15.07
C LEU A 106 -6.74 -16.68 -14.30
N ASN A 107 -7.77 -17.48 -14.53
CA ASN A 107 -7.78 -18.87 -14.08
C ASN A 107 -6.89 -19.67 -15.03
N SER A 108 -5.99 -20.51 -14.50
CA SER A 108 -5.11 -21.36 -15.31
C SER A 108 -5.87 -22.34 -16.22
N ARG A 109 -7.15 -22.59 -15.93
CA ARG A 109 -8.05 -23.44 -16.73
C ARG A 109 -8.93 -22.66 -17.72
N ALA A 110 -8.82 -21.33 -17.79
CA ALA A 110 -9.65 -20.54 -18.68
C ALA A 110 -9.26 -20.81 -20.15
N LYS A 111 -10.25 -21.08 -21.00
CA LYS A 111 -10.04 -21.16 -22.46
C LYS A 111 -9.91 -19.74 -23.01
N LEU A 112 -8.68 -19.31 -23.28
CA LEU A 112 -8.36 -18.02 -23.87
C LEU A 112 -8.31 -18.15 -25.40
N SER A 113 -8.80 -17.12 -26.10
CA SER A 113 -8.52 -16.98 -27.53
C SER A 113 -7.03 -16.70 -27.76
N GLN A 114 -6.51 -16.98 -28.96
CA GLN A 114 -5.10 -16.75 -29.29
C GLN A 114 -4.63 -15.32 -28.97
N LYS A 115 -5.42 -14.30 -29.34
CA LYS A 115 -5.11 -12.89 -29.04
C LYS A 115 -5.10 -12.59 -27.54
N GLN A 116 -5.93 -13.26 -26.75
CA GLN A 116 -5.93 -13.13 -25.29
C GLN A 116 -4.73 -13.82 -24.66
N GLN A 117 -4.31 -14.97 -25.20
CA GLN A 117 -3.11 -15.68 -24.77
C GLN A 117 -1.86 -14.82 -25.01
N GLU A 118 -1.70 -14.28 -26.22
CA GLU A 118 -0.60 -13.37 -26.56
C GLU A 118 -0.53 -12.15 -25.62
N LEU A 119 -1.70 -11.57 -25.29
CA LEU A 119 -1.76 -10.46 -24.34
C LEU A 119 -1.40 -10.89 -22.91
N ALA A 120 -1.84 -12.08 -22.47
CA ALA A 120 -1.48 -12.63 -21.17
C ALA A 120 0.04 -12.87 -21.05
N ASP A 121 0.67 -13.42 -22.08
CA ASP A 121 2.12 -13.68 -22.12
C ASP A 121 2.93 -12.39 -22.08
N ARG A 122 2.43 -11.33 -22.73
CA ARG A 122 3.04 -9.99 -22.64
C ARG A 122 2.95 -9.40 -21.23
N TYR A 123 1.81 -9.56 -20.55
CA TYR A 123 1.68 -9.16 -19.15
C TYR A 123 2.61 -9.96 -18.24
N HIS A 124 2.76 -11.26 -18.47
CA HIS A 124 3.68 -12.11 -17.73
C HIS A 124 5.14 -11.65 -17.90
N SER A 125 5.54 -11.37 -19.14
CA SER A 125 6.88 -10.86 -19.48
C SER A 125 7.14 -9.48 -18.85
N LEU A 126 6.16 -8.58 -18.86
CA LEU A 126 6.23 -7.29 -18.17
C LEU A 126 6.40 -7.47 -16.66
N ALA A 127 5.66 -8.40 -16.05
CA ALA A 127 5.75 -8.70 -14.62
C ALA A 127 7.15 -9.20 -14.24
N TRP A 128 7.74 -10.07 -15.06
CA TRP A 128 9.13 -10.51 -14.91
C TRP A 128 10.14 -9.37 -15.02
N ALA A 129 9.96 -8.46 -15.98
CA ALA A 129 10.84 -7.30 -16.14
C ALA A 129 10.78 -6.38 -14.91
N ILE A 130 9.57 -6.12 -14.40
CA ILE A 130 9.36 -5.35 -13.16
C ILE A 130 9.99 -6.07 -11.97
N ALA A 131 9.74 -7.38 -11.82
CA ALA A 131 10.28 -8.19 -10.74
C ALA A 131 11.82 -8.20 -10.75
N ARG A 132 12.42 -8.35 -11.93
CA ARG A 132 13.87 -8.29 -12.13
C ARG A 132 14.40 -6.91 -11.76
N LYS A 133 13.75 -5.84 -12.18
CA LYS A 133 14.13 -4.47 -11.79
C LYS A 133 14.04 -4.26 -10.28
N MET A 134 13.00 -4.78 -9.61
CA MET A 134 12.83 -4.75 -8.15
C MET A 134 13.81 -5.68 -7.39
N LYS A 135 14.36 -6.71 -8.04
CA LYS A 135 15.41 -7.56 -7.47
C LYS A 135 16.72 -6.80 -7.35
N TYR A 136 17.08 -6.06 -8.40
CA TYR A 136 18.36 -5.34 -8.46
C TYR A 136 18.31 -3.95 -7.85
N ASN A 137 17.16 -3.29 -7.90
CA ASN A 137 16.99 -1.97 -7.31
C ASN A 137 16.34 -2.06 -5.94
N GLU A 138 16.94 -1.40 -4.95
CA GLU A 138 16.31 -1.19 -3.66
C GLU A 138 15.09 -0.29 -3.82
N LEU A 139 13.96 -0.71 -3.27
CA LEU A 139 12.81 0.18 -3.10
C LEU A 139 13.07 1.03 -1.87
N LYS A 140 13.37 2.31 -2.09
CA LYS A 140 13.57 3.26 -0.99
C LYS A 140 12.30 3.32 -0.13
N PRO A 141 12.42 3.26 1.20
CA PRO A 141 11.28 3.36 2.10
C PRO A 141 10.55 4.68 1.89
N ARG A 142 9.22 4.63 1.76
CA ARG A 142 8.39 5.82 1.91
C ARG A 142 7.79 5.77 3.31
N ARG A 143 8.48 6.37 4.27
CA ARG A 143 8.14 6.32 5.71
C ARG A 143 6.90 7.16 6.06
N PHE A 144 5.79 6.96 5.34
CA PHE A 144 4.59 7.79 5.41
C PHE A 144 3.96 7.83 6.81
N LEU A 145 4.02 6.75 7.60
CA LEU A 145 3.53 6.74 8.99
C LEU A 145 4.39 7.62 9.91
N ILE A 146 5.72 7.57 9.78
CA ILE A 146 6.62 8.39 10.61
C ILE A 146 6.41 9.86 10.28
N GLU A 147 6.31 10.20 8.99
CA GLU A 147 6.00 11.56 8.56
C GLU A 147 4.65 12.03 9.11
N ALA A 148 3.62 11.18 9.09
CA ALA A 148 2.30 11.49 9.65
C ALA A 148 2.33 11.72 11.17
N ILE A 149 3.07 10.89 11.91
CA ILE A 149 3.26 11.03 13.36
C ILE A 149 3.94 12.36 13.67
N LEU A 150 5.06 12.66 13.02
CA LEU A 150 5.81 13.90 13.25
C LEU A 150 4.98 15.14 12.91
N LYS A 151 4.21 15.08 11.81
CA LYS A 151 3.30 16.17 11.43
C LYS A 151 2.22 16.39 12.48
N SER A 152 1.57 15.32 12.92
CA SER A 152 0.48 15.41 13.91
C SER A 152 0.98 15.91 15.25
N LEU A 153 2.16 15.48 15.70
CA LEU A 153 2.79 15.99 16.92
C LEU A 153 3.08 17.49 16.85
N LYS A 154 3.57 17.99 15.71
CA LYS A 154 3.78 19.43 15.51
C LYS A 154 2.47 20.21 15.56
N GLU A 155 1.40 19.69 14.95
CA GLU A 155 0.08 20.31 14.95
C GLU A 155 -0.64 20.28 16.31
N THR A 156 -0.23 19.38 17.23
CA THR A 156 -0.74 19.33 18.61
C THR A 156 0.09 20.18 19.57
N SER A 157 1.31 20.54 19.20
CA SER A 157 2.20 21.38 20.03
C SER A 157 2.00 22.89 19.80
N ASN A 158 1.29 23.26 18.73
CA ASN A 158 0.86 24.63 18.40
C ASN A 158 -0.60 24.83 18.79
#